data_AF-A0A5K0ZS28-F1
#
_entry.id   AF-A0A5K0ZS28-F1
#
_cell.length_a   1.000
_cell.length_b   1.000
_cell.length_c   1.000
_cell.angle_alpha   90.00
_cell.angle_beta   90.00
_cell.angle_gamma   90.00
#
_symmetry.space_group_name_H-M   'P 1'
#
loop_
_entity.id
_entity.type
_entity.pdbx_description
1 polymer ?
#
loop_
_entity_poly.entity_id
_entity_poly.type
_entity_poly.pdbx_seq_one_letter_code
_entity_poly.pdbx_strand_id
1 'polypeptide(L)' 'VGLNNIKETDFVNVTIQSLMRVTPLRNFFLIRENYERCKSPLVHRFGELTRKIWHPKNFKGQ' A
#
# COMPACT_ATOMS: atom_id res chain seq x y z
N VAL A 1 2.03 10.10 -1.46
CA VAL A 1 2.34 10.13 -0.01
C VAL A 1 3.68 9.44 0.19
N GLY A 2 4.62 10.06 0.90
CA GLY A 2 5.88 9.41 1.28
C GLY A 2 5.65 8.44 2.45
N LEU A 3 6.31 7.29 2.44
CA LEU A 3 6.30 6.35 3.56
C LEU A 3 7.34 6.80 4.59
N ASN A 4 6.99 6.78 5.88
CA ASN A 4 7.94 7.10 6.95
C ASN A 4 9.10 6.11 6.91
N ASN A 5 10.33 6.62 6.81
CA ASN A 5 11.52 5.77 6.85
C ASN A 5 11.81 5.41 8.31
N ILE A 6 11.32 4.25 8.73
CA ILE A 6 11.74 3.62 9.99
C ILE A 6 13.06 2.93 9.64
N LYS A 7 14.20 3.48 10.11
CA LYS A 7 15.60 3.06 9.85
C LYS A 7 15.79 1.68 9.19
N GLU A 8 16.57 1.66 8.10
CA GLU A 8 16.96 0.47 7.30
C GLU A 8 15.83 -0.24 6.53
N THR A 9 14.63 0.34 6.43
CA THR A 9 13.50 -0.22 5.65
C THR A 9 13.29 0.43 4.28
N ASP A 10 14.27 1.21 3.80
CA ASP A 10 14.22 1.91 2.50
C ASP A 10 13.92 0.98 1.32
N PHE A 11 14.49 -0.23 1.32
CA PHE A 11 14.26 -1.22 0.27
C PHE A 11 12.79 -1.68 0.20
N VAL A 12 12.14 -1.80 1.36
CA VAL A 12 10.72 -2.17 1.44
C VAL A 12 9.87 -1.03 0.89
N ASN A 13 10.21 0.21 1.23
CA ASN A 13 9.53 1.40 0.71
C ASN A 13 9.62 1.49 -0.82
N VAL A 14 10.82 1.25 -1.39
CA VAL A 14 11.02 1.23 -2.85
C VAL A 14 10.24 0.09 -3.50
N THR A 15 10.26 -1.10 -2.90
CA THR A 15 9.53 -2.26 -3.41
C THR A 15 8.03 -2.00 -3.45
N ILE A 16 7.46 -1.50 -2.35
CA ILE A 16 6.05 -1.15 -2.25
C ILE A 16 5.71 -0.08 -3.29
N GLN A 17 6.45 1.03 -3.34
CA GLN A 17 6.19 2.10 -4.31
C GLN A 17 6.28 1.63 -5.77
N SER A 18 7.20 0.71 -6.08
CA SER A 18 7.36 0.13 -7.41
C SER A 18 6.16 -0.76 -7.78
N LEU A 19 5.71 -1.62 -6.87
CA LEU A 19 4.52 -2.46 -7.06
C LEU A 19 3.25 -1.62 -7.26
N MET A 20 3.15 -0.46 -6.61
CA MET A 20 1.99 0.43 -6.73
C MET A 20 1.88 1.14 -8.07
N ARG A 21 2.97 1.22 -8.85
CA ARG A 21 2.92 1.75 -10.23
C ARG A 21 2.27 0.78 -11.20
N VAL A 22 2.19 -0.51 -10.84
CA VAL A 22 1.52 -1.53 -11.64
C VAL A 22 0.01 -1.42 -11.44
N THR A 23 -0.67 -0.74 -12.37
CA THR A 23 -2.12 -0.47 -12.35
C THR A 23 -3.00 -1.67 -11.98
N PRO A 24 -2.86 -2.87 -12.60
CA PRO A 24 -3.71 -4.00 -12.25
C PRO A 24 -3.49 -4.50 -10.82
N LEU A 25 -2.24 -4.49 -10.34
CA LEU A 25 -1.90 -4.88 -8.98
C LEU A 25 -2.48 -3.89 -7.97
N ARG A 26 -2.32 -2.59 -8.23
CA ARG A 26 -2.91 -1.53 -7.41
C ARG A 26 -4.42 -1.71 -7.31
N ASN A 27 -5.09 -1.86 -8.46
CA ASN A 27 -6.56 -1.97 -8.50
C ASN A 27 -7.06 -3.21 -7.76
N PHE A 28 -6.31 -4.32 -7.82
CA PHE A 28 -6.61 -5.52 -7.04
C PHE A 28 -6.63 -5.23 -5.54
N PHE A 29 -5.62 -4.53 -5.01
CA PHE A 29 -5.50 -4.22 -3.58
C PHE A 29 -6.37 -3.04 -3.10
N LEU A 30 -6.91 -2.22 -4.01
CA LEU A 30 -7.88 -1.18 -3.67
C LEU A 30 -9.22 -1.78 -3.21
N ILE A 31 -9.61 -2.91 -3.82
CA ILE A 31 -10.85 -3.64 -3.50
C ILE A 31 -10.51 -4.69 -2.42
N ARG A 32 -11.16 -4.62 -1.25
CA ARG A 32 -10.83 -5.49 -0.10
C ARG A 32 -11.29 -6.93 -0.33
N GLU A 33 -12.43 -7.07 -0.99
CA GLU A 33 -13.12 -8.32 -1.31
C GLU A 33 -12.23 -9.28 -2.12
N ASN A 34 -11.36 -8.72 -2.98
CA ASN A 34 -10.42 -9.47 -3.81
C ASN A 34 -9.46 -10.35 -3.01
N TYR A 35 -9.13 -9.96 -1.78
CA TYR A 35 -8.15 -10.66 -0.95
C TYR A 35 -8.67 -10.96 0.46
N GLU A 36 -9.96 -10.75 0.71
CA GLU A 36 -10.58 -10.98 2.02
C GLU A 36 -10.43 -12.44 2.49
N ARG A 37 -10.47 -13.39 1.55
CA ARG A 37 -10.28 -14.82 1.83
C ARG A 37 -8.83 -15.21 2.14
N CYS A 38 -7.88 -14.31 1.90
CA CYS A 38 -6.48 -14.57 2.20
C CYS A 38 -6.25 -14.52 3.71
N LYS A 39 -5.66 -15.57 4.28
CA LYS A 39 -5.34 -15.61 5.73
C LYS A 39 -4.07 -14.84 6.10
N SER A 40 -3.28 -14.44 5.10
CA SER A 40 -1.98 -13.81 5.34
C SER A 40 -2.13 -12.39 5.88
N PRO A 41 -1.62 -12.09 7.09
CA PRO A 41 -1.65 -10.73 7.63
C PRO A 41 -0.92 -9.73 6.74
N LEU A 42 0.11 -10.17 6.02
CA LEU A 42 0.88 -9.32 5.12
C LEU A 42 0.03 -8.78 3.97
N VAL A 43 -0.82 -9.62 3.38
CA VAL A 43 -1.73 -9.24 2.28
C VAL A 43 -2.74 -8.20 2.76
N HIS A 44 -3.27 -8.39 3.98
CA HIS A 44 -4.17 -7.42 4.59
C HIS A 44 -3.49 -6.08 4.87
N ARG A 45 -2.29 -6.10 5.49
CA ARG A 45 -1.50 -4.88 5.77
C ARG A 45 -1.07 -4.16 4.50
N PHE A 46 -0.67 -4.88 3.46
CA PHE A 46 -0.30 -4.30 2.18
C PHE A 46 -1.50 -3.62 1.49
N GLY A 47 -2.69 -4.24 1.52
CA GLY A 47 -3.90 -3.63 1.00
C GLY A 47 -4.36 -2.40 1.79
N GLU A 48 -4.24 -2.42 3.13
CA GLU A 48 -4.48 -1.24 3.97
C GLU A 48 -3.52 -0.09 3.63
N LEU A 49 -2.23 -0.40 3.49
CA LEU A 49 -1.21 0.57 3.09
C LEU A 49 -1.50 1.15 1.71
N THR A 50 -1.89 0.29 0.77
CA THR A 50 -2.20 0.68 -0.60
C THR A 50 -3.37 1.65 -0.65
N ARG A 51 -4.46 1.35 0.07
CA ARG A 51 -5.59 2.26 0.21
C ARG A 51 -5.21 3.58 0.88
N LYS A 52 -4.37 3.56 1.93
CA LYS A 52 -3.90 4.79 2.60
C LYS A 52 -3.11 5.70 1.66
N ILE A 53 -2.21 5.15 0.86
CA ILE A 53 -1.38 5.93 -0.08
C ILE A 53 -2.23 6.54 -1.21
N TRP A 54 -3.23 5.80 -1.69
CA TRP A 54 -4.12 6.22 -2.79
C TRP A 54 -5.40 6.93 -2.34
N HIS A 55 -5.61 7.11 -1.03
CA HIS A 55 -6.75 7.87 -0.53
C HIS A 55 -6.59 9.36 -0.91
N PRO A 56 -7.47 9.92 -1.76
CA PRO A 56 -7.33 11.29 -2.27
C PRO A 56 -7.45 12.36 -1.19
N LYS A 57 -8.04 12.02 -0.03
CA LYS A 57 -8.16 12.91 1.14
C LYS A 57 -7.06 12.72 2.19
N ASN A 58 -5.93 12.10 1.86
CA ASN A 58 -4.81 12.07 2.80
C ASN A 58 -4.23 13.49 2.89
N PHE A 59 -4.72 14.21 3.91
CA PHE A 59 -4.27 15.51 4.39
C PHE A 59 -2.75 15.59 4.26
N LYS A 60 -2.26 16.39 3.31
CA LYS A 60 -0.93 16.96 3.42
C LYS A 60 -1.07 18.03 4.50
N GLY A 61 -0.54 17.78 5.69
CA GLY A 61 -0.19 18.88 6.57
C GLY A 61 0.74 19.80 5.78
N GLN A 62 0.37 21.08 5.69
CA GLN A 62 1.33 22.16 5.41
C GLN A 62 2.41 22.18 6.48
#